data_AF-T1AEI4-F1
#
_entry.id   AF-T1AEI4-F1
#
_cell.length_a   1.000
_cell.length_b   1.000
_cell.length_c   1.000
_cell.angle_alpha   90.00
_cell.angle_beta   90.00
_cell.angle_gamma   90.00
#
_symmetry.space_group_name_H-M   'P 1'
#
loop_
_entity.id
_entity.type
_entity.pdbx_description
1 polymer ?
#
loop_
_entity_poly.entity_id
_entity_poly.type
_entity_poly.pdbx_seq_one_letter_code
_entity_poly.pdbx_strand_id
1 'polypeptide(L)'
;PEDRLPAKGMLVHAEYTLHGHFMALRRLLQATEKVRFFLDQDSGIRGACLGAFADRILEERCEAFYVSIAKDLTIDEKRHRLNDAKARFDAEAKKLSGLTKSAVKLALLKERIAQAKTIGPWKDRWVFDPLPTISEPEKALCHLTDFGQYAADPDHLAWLYAKASLHAVDTFFNRLRRRFSMLERPILSAANRRRVWYGYAPYRPEQIGKLLTIARACHNYVWTADRKKGVKPETPAMRLGLARAPLELSDIIYFR
;
A
#
# COMPACT_ATOMS: atom_id res chain seq x y z
N PRO A 1 -4.54 15.97 -43.33
CA PRO A 1 -5.64 15.62 -42.40
C PRO A 1 -5.07 15.41 -41.00
N GLU A 2 -4.83 16.54 -40.34
CA GLU A 2 -4.29 16.61 -38.99
C GLU A 2 -5.44 16.40 -37.98
N ASP A 3 -5.13 15.69 -36.89
CA ASP A 3 -5.97 15.35 -35.73
C ASP A 3 -7.04 14.25 -35.88
N ARG A 4 -6.65 13.06 -36.35
CA ARG A 4 -7.44 11.83 -36.11
C ARG A 4 -7.15 11.28 -34.70
N LEU A 5 -8.12 11.34 -33.81
CA LEU A 5 -8.05 10.67 -32.50
C LEU A 5 -7.78 9.16 -32.65
N PRO A 6 -7.05 8.53 -31.71
CA PRO A 6 -6.76 7.11 -31.79
C PRO A 6 -8.05 6.29 -31.82
N ALA A 7 -8.18 5.42 -32.83
CA ALA A 7 -9.35 4.55 -32.99
C ALA A 7 -9.49 3.49 -31.88
N LYS A 8 -8.43 3.26 -31.08
CA LYS A 8 -8.41 2.30 -29.96
C LYS A 8 -7.59 2.86 -28.80
N GLY A 9 -8.22 2.83 -27.61
CA GLY A 9 -7.64 3.31 -26.36
C GLY A 9 -7.72 4.83 -26.23
N MET A 10 -8.29 5.29 -25.12
CA MET A 10 -8.27 6.71 -24.74
C MET A 10 -7.72 6.85 -23.31
N LEU A 11 -7.17 8.02 -22.99
CA LEU A 11 -6.91 8.39 -21.62
C LEU A 11 -8.25 8.77 -20.97
N VAL A 12 -8.62 8.04 -19.92
CA VAL A 12 -9.77 8.37 -19.08
C VAL A 12 -9.27 9.17 -17.89
N HIS A 13 -10.05 10.13 -17.42
CA HIS A 13 -9.74 10.85 -16.18
C HIS A 13 -9.48 9.87 -15.03
N ALA A 14 -8.47 10.19 -14.22
CA ALA A 14 -8.01 9.31 -13.15
C ALA A 14 -9.12 9.02 -12.14
N GLU A 15 -10.01 9.98 -11.92
CA GLU A 15 -11.15 9.92 -11.00
C GLU A 15 -12.13 8.79 -11.40
N TYR A 16 -12.49 8.68 -12.68
CA TYR A 16 -13.35 7.58 -13.16
C TYR A 16 -12.66 6.23 -13.00
N THR A 17 -11.35 6.17 -13.27
CA THR A 17 -10.58 4.93 -13.13
C THR A 17 -10.51 4.49 -11.67
N LEU A 18 -10.31 5.43 -10.75
CA LEU A 18 -10.30 5.17 -9.31
C LEU A 18 -11.66 4.66 -8.81
N HIS A 19 -12.75 5.33 -9.16
CA HIS A 19 -14.10 4.89 -8.75
C HIS A 19 -14.44 3.53 -9.36
N GLY A 20 -14.17 3.33 -10.65
CA GLY A 20 -14.35 2.04 -11.32
C GLY A 20 -13.53 0.92 -10.67
N HIS A 21 -12.30 1.22 -10.23
CA HIS A 21 -11.46 0.27 -9.51
C HIS A 21 -12.09 -0.18 -8.19
N PHE A 22 -12.57 0.75 -7.35
CA PHE A 22 -13.19 0.39 -6.08
C PHE A 22 -14.55 -0.31 -6.26
N MET A 23 -15.33 0.03 -7.29
CA MET A 23 -16.54 -0.73 -7.64
C MET A 23 -16.22 -2.16 -8.09
N ALA A 24 -15.14 -2.35 -8.86
CA ALA A 24 -14.68 -3.68 -9.24
C ALA A 24 -14.21 -4.48 -8.01
N LEU A 25 -13.45 -3.86 -7.09
CA LEU A 25 -13.06 -4.47 -5.82
C LEU A 25 -14.27 -4.88 -4.99
N ARG A 26 -15.30 -4.02 -4.91
CA ARG A 26 -16.55 -4.33 -4.20
C ARG A 26 -17.18 -5.62 -4.72
N ARG A 27 -17.27 -5.78 -6.04
CA ARG A 27 -17.81 -7.00 -6.67
C ARG A 27 -16.94 -8.23 -6.36
N LEU A 28 -15.62 -8.10 -6.43
CA LEU A 28 -14.68 -9.19 -6.15
C LEU A 28 -14.72 -9.64 -4.68
N LEU A 29 -14.95 -8.70 -3.76
CA LEU A 29 -14.95 -8.92 -2.31
C LEU A 29 -16.36 -9.05 -1.72
N GLN A 30 -17.37 -9.37 -2.55
CA GLN A 30 -18.76 -9.45 -2.13
C GLN A 30 -19.01 -10.51 -1.04
N ALA A 31 -18.30 -11.64 -1.13
CA ALA A 31 -18.40 -12.75 -0.19
C ALA A 31 -17.50 -12.60 1.04
N THR A 32 -16.68 -11.53 1.09
CA THR A 32 -15.79 -11.29 2.23
C THR A 32 -16.58 -10.63 3.36
N GLU A 33 -16.56 -11.24 4.55
CA GLU A 33 -17.26 -10.75 5.74
C GLU A 33 -16.82 -9.32 6.11
N LYS A 34 -15.52 -9.11 6.35
CA LYS A 34 -14.93 -7.82 6.71
C LYS A 34 -13.77 -7.46 5.80
N VAL A 35 -13.79 -6.24 5.25
CA VAL A 35 -12.70 -5.69 4.43
C VAL A 35 -12.03 -4.53 5.18
N ARG A 36 -10.70 -4.46 5.15
CA ARG A 36 -9.95 -3.35 5.74
C ARG A 36 -8.97 -2.81 4.71
N PHE A 37 -9.12 -1.53 4.38
CA PHE A 37 -8.27 -0.84 3.42
C PHE A 37 -7.20 0.00 4.13
N PHE A 38 -5.95 -0.16 3.71
CA PHE A 38 -4.84 0.72 4.07
C PHE A 38 -4.47 1.52 2.83
N LEU A 39 -4.78 2.82 2.84
CA LEU A 39 -4.77 3.70 1.69
C LEU A 39 -3.63 4.72 1.82
N ASP A 40 -3.04 5.11 0.70
CA ASP A 40 -2.24 6.34 0.64
C ASP A 40 -3.12 7.54 1.03
N GLN A 41 -2.50 8.59 1.56
CA GLN A 41 -3.17 9.87 1.86
C GLN A 41 -3.51 10.63 0.57
N ASP A 42 -4.54 10.16 -0.15
CA ASP A 42 -5.04 10.74 -1.40
C ASP A 42 -6.56 10.90 -1.35
N SER A 43 -7.04 12.11 -1.63
CA SER A 43 -8.46 12.46 -1.52
C SER A 43 -9.34 11.73 -2.55
N GLY A 44 -8.81 11.44 -3.74
CA GLY A 44 -9.50 10.69 -4.78
C GLY A 44 -9.65 9.22 -4.41
N ILE A 45 -8.58 8.60 -3.88
CA ILE A 45 -8.61 7.24 -3.33
C ILE A 45 -9.62 7.15 -2.18
N ARG A 46 -9.60 8.10 -1.24
CA ARG A 46 -10.59 8.14 -0.15
C ARG A 46 -12.01 8.27 -0.68
N GLY A 47 -12.27 9.23 -1.57
CA GLY A 47 -13.60 9.44 -2.15
C GLY A 47 -14.13 8.18 -2.84
N ALA A 48 -13.30 7.56 -3.68
CA ALA A 48 -13.66 6.33 -4.38
C ALA A 48 -13.89 5.14 -3.44
N CYS A 49 -13.03 4.96 -2.44
CA CYS A 49 -13.17 3.89 -1.45
C CYS A 49 -14.44 4.05 -0.61
N LEU A 50 -14.65 5.23 -0.02
CA LEU A 50 -15.80 5.50 0.83
C LEU A 50 -17.10 5.45 0.02
N GLY A 51 -17.11 6.00 -1.20
CA GLY A 51 -18.28 5.95 -2.08
C GLY A 51 -18.67 4.53 -2.50
N ALA A 52 -17.69 3.70 -2.86
CA ALA A 52 -17.96 2.33 -3.30
C ALA A 52 -18.32 1.37 -2.15
N PHE A 53 -17.96 1.68 -0.90
CA PHE A 53 -18.18 0.81 0.27
C PHE A 53 -19.05 1.45 1.37
N ALA A 54 -19.78 2.53 1.07
CA ALA A 54 -20.50 3.33 2.07
C ALA A 54 -21.43 2.51 2.96
N ASP A 55 -22.30 1.68 2.37
CA ASP A 55 -23.19 0.76 3.08
C ASP A 55 -22.41 -0.21 3.98
N ARG A 56 -21.34 -0.82 3.46
CA ARG A 56 -20.49 -1.74 4.22
C ARG A 56 -19.77 -1.06 5.38
N ILE A 57 -19.43 0.22 5.23
CA ILE A 57 -18.80 1.01 6.29
C ILE A 57 -19.79 1.28 7.41
N LEU A 58 -21.02 1.67 7.06
CA LEU A 58 -22.11 1.90 8.02
C LEU A 58 -22.52 0.62 8.75
N GLU A 59 -22.43 -0.53 8.08
CA GLU A 59 -22.65 -1.86 8.67
C GLU A 59 -21.42 -2.39 9.43
N GLU A 60 -20.35 -1.59 9.58
CA GLU A 60 -19.07 -2.02 10.16
C GLU A 60 -18.45 -3.25 9.49
N ARG A 61 -18.75 -3.53 8.23
CA ARG A 61 -18.16 -4.61 7.42
C ARG A 61 -17.02 -4.14 6.50
N CYS A 62 -16.73 -2.86 6.50
CA CYS A 62 -15.61 -2.26 5.79
C CYS A 62 -14.98 -1.15 6.62
N GLU A 63 -13.66 -1.10 6.67
CA GLU A 63 -12.91 -0.05 7.37
C GLU A 63 -11.83 0.53 6.45
N ALA A 64 -11.56 1.83 6.59
CA ALA A 64 -10.52 2.51 5.83
C ALA A 64 -9.57 3.25 6.76
N PHE A 65 -8.28 3.12 6.47
CA PHE A 65 -7.19 3.79 7.16
C PHE A 65 -6.34 4.52 6.13
N TYR A 66 -5.96 5.76 6.42
CA TYR A 66 -4.80 6.33 5.75
C TYR A 66 -3.52 5.83 6.39
N VAL A 67 -2.52 5.63 5.54
CA VAL A 67 -1.13 5.42 5.91
C VAL A 67 -0.31 6.54 5.26
N SER A 68 0.45 7.25 6.08
CA SER A 68 1.38 8.28 5.63
C SER A 68 2.80 7.85 6.00
N ILE A 69 3.74 8.12 5.11
CA ILE A 69 5.17 7.85 5.27
C ILE A 69 5.95 9.06 4.75
N ALA A 70 7.12 9.33 5.33
CA ALA A 70 7.98 10.39 4.81
C ALA A 70 8.65 9.94 3.48
N LYS A 71 8.26 10.57 2.37
CA LYS A 71 8.68 10.17 1.00
C LYS A 71 9.99 10.84 0.56
N ASP A 72 10.26 12.05 1.04
CA ASP A 72 11.37 12.92 0.57
C ASP A 72 12.52 12.97 1.57
N LEU A 73 13.03 11.80 1.98
CA LEU A 73 14.19 11.66 2.86
C LEU A 73 15.35 10.97 2.14
N THR A 74 16.55 11.49 2.31
CA THR A 74 17.81 10.82 1.95
C THR A 74 18.02 9.56 2.80
N ILE A 75 18.92 8.68 2.37
CA ILE A 75 19.21 7.43 3.11
C ILE A 75 19.75 7.74 4.51
N ASP A 76 20.57 8.77 4.66
CA ASP A 76 21.15 9.15 5.95
C ASP A 76 20.12 9.77 6.89
N GLU A 77 19.22 10.62 6.38
CA GLU A 77 18.09 11.12 7.17
C GLU A 77 17.18 9.98 7.62
N LYS A 78 16.87 9.00 6.75
CA LYS A 78 16.09 7.83 7.14
C LYS A 78 16.75 7.04 8.27
N ARG A 79 18.07 6.85 8.19
CA ARG A 79 18.84 6.15 9.23
C ARG A 79 18.82 6.92 10.55
N HIS A 80 19.02 8.24 10.50
CA HIS A 80 18.94 9.10 11.68
C HIS A 80 17.57 9.00 12.36
N ARG A 81 16.49 9.22 11.61
CA ARG A 81 15.11 9.15 12.14
C ARG A 81 14.77 7.76 12.71
N LEU A 82 15.27 6.70 12.07
CA LEU A 82 15.07 5.33 12.55
C LEU A 82 15.84 5.07 13.85
N ASN A 83 17.06 5.57 13.98
CA ASN A 83 17.85 5.46 15.21
C ASN A 83 17.18 6.23 16.36
N ASP A 84 16.65 7.42 16.11
CA ASP A 84 15.91 8.19 17.11
C ASP A 84 14.62 7.47 17.55
N ALA A 85 13.89 6.88 16.60
CA ALA A 85 12.69 6.09 16.90
C ALA A 85 13.05 4.83 17.70
N LYS A 86 14.14 4.15 17.34
CA LYS A 86 14.64 2.96 18.06
C LYS A 86 15.10 3.31 19.47
N ALA A 87 15.86 4.39 19.65
CA ALA A 87 16.32 4.83 20.98
C ALA A 87 15.14 5.15 21.91
N ARG A 88 14.12 5.85 21.39
CA ARG A 88 12.86 6.09 22.12
C ARG A 88 12.13 4.80 22.46
N PHE A 89 12.00 3.89 21.49
CA PHE A 89 11.38 2.59 21.70
C PHE A 89 12.10 1.77 22.78
N ASP A 90 13.44 1.72 22.75
CA ASP A 90 14.26 0.98 23.70
C ASP A 90 14.16 1.58 25.12
N ALA A 91 14.05 2.91 25.23
CA ALA A 91 13.83 3.60 26.52
C ALA A 91 12.47 3.24 27.14
N GLU A 92 11.40 3.20 26.34
CA GLU A 92 10.07 2.79 26.80
C GLU A 92 10.01 1.28 27.09
N ALA A 93 10.67 0.46 26.27
CA ALA A 93 10.74 -1.00 26.48
C ALA A 93 11.36 -1.36 27.84
N LYS A 94 12.32 -0.57 28.33
CA LYS A 94 12.90 -0.76 29.68
C LYS A 94 11.89 -0.56 30.81
N LYS A 95 10.92 0.34 30.64
CA LYS A 95 9.86 0.59 31.64
C LYS A 95 8.86 -0.57 31.69
N LEU A 96 8.66 -1.24 30.56
CA LEU A 96 7.75 -2.37 30.36
C LEU A 96 8.48 -3.73 30.42
N SER A 97 9.42 -3.86 31.38
CA SER A 97 10.36 -4.97 31.45
C SER A 97 9.67 -6.35 31.42
N GLY A 98 10.28 -7.31 30.72
CA GLY A 98 9.77 -8.69 30.58
C GLY A 98 8.82 -8.91 29.40
N LEU A 99 8.40 -7.86 28.69
CA LEU A 99 7.59 -8.00 27.48
C LEU A 99 8.41 -8.25 26.21
N THR A 100 7.81 -8.98 25.27
CA THR A 100 8.37 -9.12 23.92
C THR A 100 8.30 -7.79 23.17
N LYS A 101 9.17 -7.62 22.16
CA LYS A 101 9.18 -6.42 21.32
C LYS A 101 7.82 -6.10 20.68
N SER A 102 7.06 -7.12 20.29
CA SER A 102 5.70 -6.96 19.74
C SER A 102 4.72 -6.48 20.82
N ALA A 103 4.77 -7.05 22.02
CA ALA A 103 3.92 -6.63 23.14
C ALA A 103 4.22 -5.18 23.56
N VAL A 104 5.49 -4.77 23.62
CA VAL A 104 5.87 -3.36 23.86
C VAL A 104 5.32 -2.45 22.76
N LYS A 105 5.46 -2.85 21.49
CA LYS A 105 4.92 -2.07 20.36
C LYS A 105 3.40 -1.88 20.46
N LEU A 106 2.67 -2.93 20.83
CA LEU A 106 1.21 -2.86 21.03
C LEU A 106 0.84 -1.97 22.21
N ALA A 107 1.53 -2.09 23.34
CA ALA A 107 1.28 -1.23 24.51
C ALA A 107 1.48 0.26 24.17
N LEU A 108 2.57 0.59 23.48
CA LEU A 108 2.84 1.97 23.03
C LEU A 108 1.83 2.45 21.99
N LEU A 109 1.33 1.58 21.11
CA LEU A 109 0.28 1.94 20.18
C LEU A 109 -1.03 2.26 20.90
N LYS A 110 -1.44 1.47 21.90
CA LYS A 110 -2.65 1.75 22.69
C LYS A 110 -2.58 3.14 23.33
N GLU A 111 -1.45 3.45 23.96
CA GLU A 111 -1.22 4.75 24.58
C GLU A 111 -1.31 5.89 23.56
N ARG A 112 -0.60 5.75 22.41
CA ARG A 112 -0.61 6.79 21.36
C ARG A 112 -1.97 6.96 20.71
N ILE A 113 -2.75 5.89 20.54
CA ILE A 113 -4.13 5.96 20.03
C ILE A 113 -5.02 6.73 21.01
N ALA A 114 -4.92 6.43 22.31
CA ALA A 114 -5.67 7.13 23.35
C ALA A 114 -5.32 8.63 23.41
N GLN A 115 -4.04 8.98 23.24
CA GLN A 115 -3.55 10.36 23.24
C GLN A 115 -3.72 11.09 21.90
N ALA A 116 -4.13 10.40 20.83
CA ALA A 116 -4.20 10.96 19.49
C ALA A 116 -5.23 12.09 19.41
N LYS A 117 -4.73 13.31 19.16
CA LYS A 117 -5.55 14.51 18.98
C LYS A 117 -5.92 14.69 17.52
N THR A 118 -7.04 15.35 17.28
CA THR A 118 -7.49 15.75 15.95
C THR A 118 -6.58 16.85 15.41
N ILE A 119 -6.04 16.66 14.20
CA ILE A 119 -5.14 17.61 13.55
C ILE A 119 -5.81 18.10 12.24
N GLY A 120 -5.77 19.41 12.02
CA GLY A 120 -6.22 20.03 10.78
C GLY A 120 -7.74 20.15 10.63
N PRO A 121 -8.21 20.68 9.49
CA PRO A 121 -9.62 21.01 9.27
C PRO A 121 -10.52 19.76 9.20
N TRP A 122 -9.96 18.61 8.86
CA TRP A 122 -10.69 17.34 8.70
C TRP A 122 -10.78 16.52 9.99
N LYS A 123 -10.25 17.05 11.11
CA LYS A 123 -10.21 16.39 12.43
C LYS A 123 -9.55 15.00 12.40
N ASP A 124 -8.59 14.80 11.49
CA ASP A 124 -7.88 13.53 11.33
C ASP A 124 -7.04 13.21 12.58
N ARG A 125 -7.12 11.97 13.07
CA ARG A 125 -6.37 11.50 14.25
C ARG A 125 -5.17 10.67 13.81
N TRP A 126 -4.02 11.31 13.74
CA TRP A 126 -2.77 10.67 13.31
C TRP A 126 -2.05 10.00 14.48
N VAL A 127 -1.69 8.73 14.30
CA VAL A 127 -0.91 7.94 15.25
C VAL A 127 0.38 7.49 14.57
N PHE A 128 1.51 7.91 15.12
CA PHE A 128 2.83 7.49 14.64
C PHE A 128 3.17 6.08 15.13
N ASP A 129 3.71 5.25 14.24
CA ASP A 129 4.25 3.94 14.59
C ASP A 129 5.39 4.10 15.62
N PRO A 130 5.36 3.39 16.77
CA PRO A 130 6.45 3.39 17.75
C PRO A 130 7.78 2.91 17.19
N LEU A 131 7.74 2.03 16.19
CA LEU A 131 8.92 1.46 15.59
C LEU A 131 8.72 1.30 14.08
N PRO A 132 8.94 2.38 13.30
CA PRO A 132 8.88 2.35 11.85
C PRO A 132 10.03 1.54 11.24
N THR A 133 10.01 1.36 9.92
CA THR A 133 11.08 0.69 9.18
C THR A 133 11.80 1.66 8.25
N ILE A 134 12.97 1.29 7.72
CA ILE A 134 13.67 2.13 6.74
C ILE A 134 12.86 2.33 5.45
N SER A 135 11.99 1.38 5.10
CA SER A 135 11.11 1.45 3.93
C SER A 135 9.90 2.35 4.18
N GLU A 136 9.48 2.50 5.43
CA GLU A 136 8.33 3.31 5.85
C GLU A 136 8.76 4.24 7.01
N PRO A 137 9.64 5.22 6.77
CA PRO A 137 10.10 6.15 7.79
C PRO A 137 8.95 7.07 8.22
N GLU A 138 8.92 7.43 9.51
CA GLU A 138 7.89 8.27 10.11
C GLU A 138 6.46 7.81 9.82
N LYS A 139 6.26 6.48 9.69
CA LYS A 139 4.95 5.91 9.40
C LYS A 139 3.90 6.39 10.39
N ALA A 140 2.83 6.96 9.89
CA ALA A 140 1.68 7.40 10.65
C ALA A 140 0.39 6.84 10.04
N LEU A 141 -0.61 6.63 10.88
CA LEU A 141 -1.91 6.11 10.48
C LEU A 141 -3.04 7.02 10.95
N CYS A 142 -4.10 7.10 10.15
CA CYS A 142 -5.35 7.74 10.52
C CYS A 142 -6.52 6.80 10.20
N HIS A 143 -7.31 6.43 11.22
CA HIS A 143 -8.52 5.62 11.03
C HIS A 143 -9.64 6.54 10.54
N LEU A 144 -10.06 6.36 9.27
CA LEU A 144 -11.03 7.25 8.61
C LEU A 144 -12.48 6.92 8.96
N THR A 145 -12.73 5.67 9.29
CA THR A 145 -14.04 5.10 9.61
C THR A 145 -14.08 4.65 11.07
N ASP A 146 -13.56 5.50 11.96
CA ASP A 146 -13.60 5.29 13.40
C ASP A 146 -14.93 5.78 13.97
N PHE A 147 -15.83 4.84 14.23
CA PHE A 147 -17.12 5.09 14.90
C PHE A 147 -17.09 4.64 16.37
N GLY A 148 -15.91 4.32 16.92
CA GLY A 148 -15.77 3.82 18.27
C GLY A 148 -16.05 2.32 18.42
N GLN A 149 -16.12 1.57 17.31
CA GLN A 149 -16.41 0.12 17.30
C GLN A 149 -15.39 -0.72 18.08
N TYR A 150 -14.21 -0.16 18.39
CA TYR A 150 -13.16 -0.82 19.16
C TYR A 150 -12.94 -0.21 20.55
N ALA A 151 -13.88 0.58 21.07
CA ALA A 151 -13.75 1.17 22.41
C ALA A 151 -13.60 0.10 23.52
N ALA A 152 -14.25 -1.06 23.35
CA ALA A 152 -14.16 -2.19 24.27
C ALA A 152 -12.96 -3.13 23.99
N ASP A 153 -12.26 -2.98 22.86
CA ASP A 153 -11.12 -3.83 22.46
C ASP A 153 -9.95 -2.97 21.92
N PRO A 154 -9.22 -2.27 22.81
CA PRO A 154 -8.07 -1.46 22.42
C PRO A 154 -6.90 -2.31 21.91
N ASP A 155 -6.85 -3.60 22.25
CA ASP A 155 -5.83 -4.55 21.83
C ASP A 155 -5.93 -4.84 20.34
N HIS A 156 -7.14 -5.17 19.89
CA HIS A 156 -7.40 -5.39 18.48
C HIS A 156 -7.15 -4.13 17.65
N LEU A 157 -7.54 -2.95 18.15
CA LEU A 157 -7.25 -1.69 17.46
C LEU A 157 -5.74 -1.44 17.33
N ALA A 158 -4.96 -1.65 18.39
CA ALA A 158 -3.50 -1.54 18.33
C ALA A 158 -2.88 -2.54 17.34
N TRP A 159 -3.42 -3.76 17.24
CA TRP A 159 -3.00 -4.74 16.24
C TRP A 159 -3.27 -4.26 14.80
N LEU A 160 -4.42 -3.62 14.54
CA LEU A 160 -4.72 -3.04 13.23
C LEU A 160 -3.70 -1.95 12.86
N TYR A 161 -3.37 -1.07 13.82
CA TYR A 161 -2.35 -0.04 13.61
C TYR A 161 -0.96 -0.63 13.39
N ALA A 162 -0.61 -1.72 14.09
CA ALA A 162 0.66 -2.41 13.90
C ALA A 162 0.77 -3.09 12.53
N LYS A 163 -0.36 -3.60 11.99
CA LYS A 163 -0.42 -4.35 10.72
C LYS A 163 -0.39 -3.45 9.48
N ALA A 164 -0.86 -2.21 9.58
CA ALA A 164 -0.96 -1.33 8.42
C ALA A 164 0.39 -1.03 7.78
N SER A 165 0.44 -1.13 6.46
CA SER A 165 1.63 -0.88 5.66
C SER A 165 1.25 -0.66 4.19
N LEU A 166 1.97 0.25 3.53
CA LEU A 166 1.94 0.44 2.07
C LEU A 166 3.07 -0.32 1.37
N HIS A 167 4.03 -0.85 2.13
CA HIS A 167 5.23 -1.49 1.64
C HIS A 167 4.97 -2.58 0.59
N ALA A 168 3.91 -3.38 0.75
CA ALA A 168 3.57 -4.43 -0.20
C ALA A 168 3.17 -3.88 -1.58
N VAL A 169 2.30 -2.85 -1.59
CA VAL A 169 1.83 -2.19 -2.81
C VAL A 169 2.98 -1.43 -3.48
N ASP A 170 3.78 -0.71 -2.69
CA ASP A 170 4.96 -0.01 -3.18
C ASP A 170 5.99 -0.95 -3.81
N THR A 171 6.23 -2.10 -3.17
CA THR A 171 7.14 -3.13 -3.70
C THR A 171 6.62 -3.69 -5.02
N PHE A 172 5.31 -3.93 -5.14
CA PHE A 172 4.71 -4.36 -6.40
C PHE A 172 4.88 -3.32 -7.50
N PHE A 173 4.54 -2.05 -7.24
CA PHE A 173 4.72 -0.97 -8.22
C PHE A 173 6.19 -0.76 -8.60
N ASN A 174 7.11 -0.81 -7.64
CA ASN A 174 8.54 -0.69 -7.92
C ASN A 174 9.06 -1.86 -8.76
N ARG A 175 8.55 -3.07 -8.54
CA ARG A 175 8.87 -4.23 -9.39
C ARG A 175 8.38 -4.03 -10.82
N LEU A 176 7.17 -3.51 -11.01
CA LEU A 176 6.63 -3.20 -12.35
C LEU A 176 7.48 -2.12 -13.04
N ARG A 177 7.74 -1.01 -12.36
CA ARG A 177 8.56 0.12 -12.87
C ARG A 177 9.95 -0.30 -13.31
N ARG A 178 10.61 -1.18 -12.56
CA ARG A 178 11.96 -1.68 -12.87
C ARG A 178 11.99 -2.71 -14.02
N ARG A 179 10.87 -3.36 -14.31
CA ARG A 179 10.79 -4.40 -15.36
C ARG A 179 10.25 -3.88 -16.68
N PHE A 180 9.44 -2.82 -16.65
CA PHE A 180 8.79 -2.26 -17.83
C PHE A 180 9.08 -0.77 -17.92
N SER A 181 9.94 -0.37 -18.85
CA SER A 181 10.32 1.04 -19.08
C SER A 181 9.10 1.94 -19.33
N MET A 182 8.06 1.42 -19.98
CA MET A 182 6.79 2.14 -20.23
C MET A 182 6.04 2.53 -18.95
N LEU A 183 6.35 1.90 -17.81
CA LEU A 183 5.74 2.17 -16.50
C LEU A 183 6.70 2.91 -15.57
N GLU A 184 7.90 3.23 -16.01
CA GLU A 184 8.91 3.92 -15.21
C GLU A 184 8.42 5.32 -14.80
N ARG A 185 8.92 5.81 -13.66
CA ARG A 185 8.63 7.18 -13.26
C ARG A 185 9.35 8.13 -14.22
N PRO A 186 8.69 9.20 -14.68
CA PRO A 186 9.36 10.17 -15.51
C PRO A 186 10.48 10.86 -14.74
N ILE A 187 11.56 11.18 -15.47
CA ILE A 187 12.74 11.84 -14.89
C ILE A 187 12.43 13.32 -14.74
N LEU A 188 12.49 13.81 -13.49
CA LEU A 188 12.39 15.23 -13.19
C LEU A 188 13.77 15.86 -13.40
N SER A 189 13.91 16.70 -14.43
CA SER A 189 15.11 17.53 -14.59
C SER A 189 14.93 18.86 -13.87
N ALA A 190 15.81 19.16 -12.92
CA ALA A 190 15.85 20.44 -12.22
C ALA A 190 16.07 21.62 -13.19
N ALA A 191 16.79 21.39 -14.30
CA ALA A 191 17.09 22.40 -15.31
C ALA A 191 15.88 22.79 -16.18
N ASN A 192 14.80 21.99 -16.22
CA ASN A 192 13.67 22.21 -17.13
C ASN A 192 12.38 22.61 -16.41
N ARG A 193 12.45 23.46 -15.37
CA ARG A 193 11.30 23.95 -14.58
C ARG A 193 10.35 22.83 -14.10
N ARG A 194 10.89 21.66 -13.72
CA ARG A 194 10.12 20.45 -13.34
C ARG A 194 9.21 19.90 -14.45
N ARG A 195 9.44 20.23 -15.72
CA ARG A 195 8.75 19.57 -16.83
C ARG A 195 9.08 18.08 -16.83
N VAL A 196 8.01 17.29 -16.96
CA VAL A 196 8.02 15.84 -16.83
C VAL A 196 8.20 15.26 -18.24
N TRP A 197 9.34 14.63 -18.53
CA TRP A 197 9.57 13.96 -19.81
C TRP A 197 9.28 12.46 -19.70
N TYR A 198 8.35 11.98 -20.51
CA TYR A 198 7.97 10.56 -20.58
C TYR A 198 8.68 9.89 -21.76
N GLY A 199 9.98 9.65 -21.64
CA GLY A 199 10.79 9.08 -22.74
C GLY A 199 10.33 7.71 -23.24
N TYR A 200 9.60 6.95 -22.41
CA TYR A 200 9.12 5.61 -22.72
C TYR A 200 7.58 5.51 -22.78
N ALA A 201 6.86 6.63 -22.91
CA ALA A 201 5.41 6.59 -23.06
C ALA A 201 5.03 5.77 -24.32
N PRO A 202 4.13 4.78 -24.20
CA PRO A 202 3.78 3.94 -25.32
C PRO A 202 2.88 4.69 -26.31
N TYR A 203 3.26 4.68 -27.59
CA TYR A 203 2.40 5.14 -28.69
C TYR A 203 1.06 4.39 -28.76
N ARG A 204 1.03 3.12 -28.31
CA ARG A 204 -0.17 2.28 -28.25
C ARG A 204 -0.50 1.91 -26.80
N PRO A 205 -1.44 2.61 -26.13
CA PRO A 205 -1.72 2.42 -24.69
C PRO A 205 -2.21 1.02 -24.34
N GLU A 206 -2.82 0.30 -25.30
CA GLU A 206 -3.22 -1.12 -25.16
C GLU A 206 -2.06 -2.05 -24.74
N GLN A 207 -0.81 -1.69 -25.05
CA GLN A 207 0.35 -2.49 -24.66
C GLN A 207 0.54 -2.53 -23.15
N ILE A 208 0.17 -1.46 -22.43
CA ILE A 208 0.21 -1.43 -20.97
C ILE A 208 -0.71 -2.52 -20.40
N GLY A 209 -1.94 -2.63 -20.92
CA GLY A 209 -2.89 -3.66 -20.47
C GLY A 209 -2.39 -5.08 -20.68
N LYS A 210 -1.75 -5.34 -21.83
CA LYS A 210 -1.13 -6.63 -22.15
C LYS A 210 0.04 -6.95 -21.20
N LEU A 211 0.96 -6.00 -21.04
CA LEU A 211 2.11 -6.13 -20.14
C LEU A 211 1.69 -6.35 -18.69
N LEU A 212 0.73 -5.58 -18.18
CA LEU A 212 0.20 -5.74 -16.82
C LEU A 212 -0.51 -7.09 -16.63
N THR A 213 -1.15 -7.62 -17.66
CA THR A 213 -1.77 -8.96 -17.59
C THR A 213 -0.72 -10.06 -17.46
N ILE A 214 0.34 -10.01 -18.29
CA ILE A 214 1.48 -10.92 -18.17
C ILE A 214 2.15 -10.75 -16.80
N ALA A 215 2.40 -9.51 -16.38
CA ALA A 215 3.04 -9.21 -15.10
C ALA A 215 2.24 -9.72 -13.91
N ARG A 216 0.90 -9.70 -13.95
CA ARG A 216 0.04 -10.26 -12.89
C ARG A 216 0.19 -11.79 -12.81
N ALA A 217 0.17 -12.49 -13.94
CA ALA A 217 0.39 -13.93 -13.99
C ALA A 217 1.78 -14.28 -13.42
N CYS A 218 2.82 -13.61 -13.91
CA CYS A 218 4.18 -13.82 -13.42
C CYS A 218 4.33 -13.45 -11.94
N HIS A 219 3.76 -12.33 -11.47
CA HIS A 219 3.82 -11.94 -10.07
C HIS A 219 3.21 -12.98 -9.15
N ASN A 220 2.05 -13.51 -9.51
CA ASN A 220 1.31 -14.44 -8.65
C ASN A 220 1.89 -15.85 -8.66
N TYR A 221 2.38 -16.34 -9.82
CA TYR A 221 2.71 -17.76 -9.99
C TYR A 221 4.19 -18.07 -10.23
N VAL A 222 4.97 -17.10 -10.74
CA VAL A 222 6.37 -17.35 -11.19
C VAL A 222 7.38 -16.64 -10.28
N TRP A 223 7.19 -15.34 -10.05
CA TRP A 223 8.17 -14.51 -9.35
C TRP A 223 8.15 -14.75 -7.85
N THR A 224 9.24 -15.32 -7.34
CA THR A 224 9.46 -15.45 -5.91
C THR A 224 10.06 -14.17 -5.32
N ALA A 225 9.94 -13.99 -4.01
CA ALA A 225 10.75 -12.97 -3.31
C ALA A 225 12.25 -13.32 -3.40
N ASP A 226 13.11 -12.31 -3.19
CA ASP A 226 14.56 -12.54 -3.11
C ASP A 226 14.85 -13.59 -2.04
N ARG A 227 15.75 -14.52 -2.38
CA ARG A 227 16.11 -15.64 -1.50
C ARG A 227 16.65 -15.10 -0.18
N LYS A 228 15.89 -15.23 0.90
CA LYS A 228 16.41 -15.07 2.26
C LYS A 228 17.02 -16.39 2.70
N LYS A 229 18.22 -16.34 3.30
CA LYS A 229 18.91 -17.54 3.81
C LYS A 229 17.98 -18.29 4.76
N GLY A 230 17.71 -19.57 4.48
CA GLY A 230 16.85 -20.43 5.30
C GLY A 230 15.35 -20.34 5.04
N VAL A 231 14.88 -19.50 4.09
CA VAL A 231 13.44 -19.41 3.75
C VAL A 231 13.23 -19.92 2.32
N LYS A 232 12.30 -20.87 2.16
CA LYS A 232 11.93 -21.37 0.83
C LYS A 232 11.32 -20.24 0.01
N PRO A 233 11.72 -20.07 -1.26
CA PRO A 233 11.15 -19.04 -2.12
C PRO A 233 9.67 -19.36 -2.38
N GLU A 234 8.80 -18.40 -2.09
CA GLU A 234 7.36 -18.58 -2.15
C GLU A 234 6.72 -17.48 -3.01
N THR A 235 5.69 -17.86 -3.78
CA THR A 235 4.92 -16.93 -4.63
C THR A 235 3.65 -16.44 -3.90
N PRO A 236 3.04 -15.32 -4.31
CA PRO A 236 1.74 -14.91 -3.79
C PRO A 236 0.65 -15.99 -3.90
N ALA A 237 0.60 -16.76 -5.00
CA ALA A 237 -0.37 -17.83 -5.15
C ALA A 237 -0.16 -18.95 -4.13
N MET A 238 1.09 -19.30 -3.81
CA MET A 238 1.40 -20.27 -2.75
C MET A 238 0.93 -19.80 -1.38
N ARG A 239 1.17 -18.53 -1.03
CA ARG A 239 0.71 -17.94 0.24
C ARG A 239 -0.80 -17.95 0.42
N LEU A 240 -1.54 -17.92 -0.70
CA LEU A 240 -3.00 -18.02 -0.73
C LEU A 240 -3.52 -19.45 -0.86
N GLY A 241 -2.65 -20.45 -0.94
CA GLY A 241 -3.03 -21.86 -1.14
C GLY A 241 -3.51 -22.20 -2.57
N LEU A 242 -3.30 -21.31 -3.53
CA LEU A 242 -3.71 -21.48 -4.94
C LEU A 242 -2.72 -22.28 -5.78
N ALA A 243 -1.47 -22.43 -5.30
CA ALA A 243 -0.42 -23.18 -5.97
C ALA A 243 0.45 -23.92 -4.95
N ARG A 244 1.00 -25.08 -5.31
CA ARG A 244 1.87 -25.90 -4.43
C ARG A 244 3.36 -25.56 -4.59
N ALA A 245 3.76 -25.05 -5.74
CA ALA A 245 5.13 -24.68 -6.08
C ALA A 245 5.11 -23.48 -7.04
N PRO A 246 6.24 -22.75 -7.19
CA PRO A 246 6.39 -21.77 -8.26
C PRO A 246 6.26 -22.45 -9.62
N LEU A 247 5.58 -21.79 -10.57
CA LEU A 247 5.47 -22.22 -11.96
C LEU A 247 6.59 -21.63 -12.80
N GLU A 248 6.97 -22.34 -13.85
CA GLU A 248 7.84 -21.83 -14.91
C GLU A 248 7.01 -21.17 -16.02
N LEU A 249 7.64 -20.32 -16.85
CA LEU A 249 6.93 -19.66 -17.96
C LEU A 249 6.37 -20.67 -18.98
N SER A 250 7.05 -21.81 -19.16
CA SER A 250 6.59 -22.92 -20.01
C SER A 250 5.30 -23.56 -19.52
N ASP A 251 5.00 -23.47 -18.22
CA ASP A 251 3.76 -24.03 -17.65
C ASP A 251 2.54 -23.14 -17.94
N ILE A 252 2.79 -21.87 -18.33
CA ILE A 252 1.76 -20.86 -18.55
C ILE A 252 1.58 -20.56 -20.04
N ILE A 253 2.68 -20.53 -20.80
CA ILE A 253 2.68 -20.17 -22.22
C ILE A 253 2.73 -21.45 -23.04
N TYR A 254 1.59 -21.82 -23.61
CA TYR A 254 1.50 -22.88 -24.61
C TYR A 254 1.75 -22.27 -25.99
N PHE A 255 2.93 -22.55 -26.56
CA PHE A 255 3.16 -22.31 -27.97
C PHE A 255 2.40 -23.38 -28.76
N ARG A 256 1.36 -22.95 -29.47
CA ARG A 256 0.71 -23.74 -30.52
C ARG A 256 1.31 -23.38 -31.86
#